data_AF-A0A7S3CEU1-F1
#
_entry.id   AF-A0A7S3CEU1-F1
#
_cell.length_a   1.000
_cell.length_b   1.000
_cell.length_c   1.000
_cell.angle_alpha   90.00
_cell.angle_beta   90.00
_cell.angle_gamma   90.00
#
_symmetry.space_group_name_H-M   'P 1'
#
loop_
_entity.id
_entity.type
_entity.pdbx_description
1 polymer ?
#
loop_
_entity_poly.entity_id
_entity_poly.type
_entity_poly.pdbx_seq_one_letter_code
_entity_poly.pdbx_strand_id
1 'polypeptide(L)'
;MPMMSVAATRVGGIARALASASGSWWMPGIASSSSSLSRRRKSSSSSSFAEPIPFPSEAAAPSRPDRNESSSTVEFRNDWTLEEVSELYKTPLLDLVFRAASVHRECHDPGQVQKCTLLSVKTGGCPEDCKYCSQSSSWSKDTGTKATPLMQVDEVLESARLAKEAGSTRFCLGAAWRGTSQVGPRQFERVL
;
A
#
# COMPACT_ATOMS: atom_id res chain seq x y z
N MET A 1 -30.73 8.14 -65.65
CA MET A 1 -31.29 9.37 -65.03
C MET A 1 -30.67 9.54 -63.64
N PRO A 2 -30.57 10.78 -63.12
CA PRO A 2 -29.40 11.24 -62.35
C PRO A 2 -29.71 11.47 -60.83
N MET A 3 -28.92 12.13 -59.96
CA MET A 3 -27.83 13.11 -60.15
C MET A 3 -26.90 13.28 -58.91
N MET A 4 -25.85 14.12 -59.06
CA MET A 4 -25.18 15.04 -58.09
C MET A 4 -25.43 14.88 -56.57
N SER A 5 -24.45 14.84 -55.66
CA SER A 5 -23.26 15.72 -55.44
C SER A 5 -23.56 17.19 -55.12
N VAL A 6 -23.45 17.59 -53.84
CA VAL A 6 -23.02 18.94 -53.40
C VAL A 6 -22.28 18.83 -52.07
N ALA A 7 -21.18 19.56 -51.92
CA ALA A 7 -20.50 19.81 -50.64
C ALA A 7 -20.56 21.31 -50.30
N ALA A 8 -20.81 21.64 -49.02
CA ALA A 8 -20.68 22.99 -48.43
C ALA A 8 -20.97 22.91 -46.91
N THR A 9 -20.51 23.78 -46.00
CA THR A 9 -19.39 24.74 -45.96
C THR A 9 -19.18 25.11 -44.48
N ARG A 10 -17.93 25.33 -44.03
CA ARG A 10 -17.67 25.90 -42.70
C ARG A 10 -18.14 27.37 -42.63
N VAL A 11 -18.93 27.71 -41.61
CA VAL A 11 -19.19 29.10 -41.22
C VAL A 11 -18.64 29.32 -39.82
N GLY A 12 -17.89 30.42 -39.63
CA GLY A 12 -17.40 30.86 -38.32
C GLY A 12 -18.15 32.10 -37.82
N GLY A 13 -18.21 32.24 -36.49
CA GLY A 13 -18.51 33.48 -35.77
C GLY A 13 -17.58 33.50 -34.54
N ILE A 14 -16.62 34.40 -34.43
CA ILE A 14 -16.78 35.83 -34.08
C ILE A 14 -17.58 35.98 -32.78
N ALA A 15 -16.88 35.89 -31.65
CA ALA A 15 -17.35 36.40 -30.37
C ALA A 15 -16.69 37.77 -30.12
N ARG A 16 -17.51 38.83 -30.01
CA ARG A 16 -17.07 40.15 -29.57
C ARG A 16 -17.71 40.46 -28.22
N ALA A 17 -16.93 41.05 -27.33
CA ALA A 17 -17.33 41.33 -25.96
C ALA A 17 -18.42 42.40 -25.85
N LEU A 18 -19.18 42.37 -24.75
CA LEU A 18 -19.67 43.56 -24.06
C LEU A 18 -19.62 43.33 -22.54
N ALA A 19 -19.32 44.38 -21.80
CA ALA A 19 -19.20 44.38 -20.35
C ALA A 19 -20.36 45.16 -19.71
N SER A 20 -20.63 44.95 -18.41
CA SER A 20 -20.50 46.02 -17.41
C SER A 20 -20.76 45.53 -15.98
N ALA A 21 -20.09 46.19 -15.03
CA ALA A 21 -20.48 46.60 -13.66
C ALA A 21 -21.51 45.75 -12.86
N SER A 22 -21.40 45.57 -11.55
CA SER A 22 -20.84 46.46 -10.51
C SER A 22 -20.66 45.70 -9.18
N GLY A 23 -19.88 46.22 -8.23
CA GLY A 23 -19.81 45.61 -6.88
C GLY A 23 -18.57 45.93 -6.03
N SER A 24 -18.05 47.16 -6.07
CA SER A 24 -16.81 47.53 -5.36
C SER A 24 -17.03 47.70 -3.85
N TRP A 25 -16.36 46.91 -3.01
CA TRP A 25 -16.20 47.23 -1.58
C TRP A 25 -14.74 47.02 -1.11
N TRP A 26 -14.04 48.15 -1.02
CA TRP A 26 -12.92 48.49 -0.11
C TRP A 26 -11.60 47.67 -0.14
N MET A 27 -10.55 48.33 -0.63
CA MET A 27 -9.20 48.30 -0.05
C MET A 27 -8.96 49.61 0.74
N PRO A 28 -8.03 49.64 1.71
CA PRO A 28 -6.62 49.93 1.42
C PRO A 28 -5.68 48.85 1.99
N GLY A 29 -4.47 48.60 1.51
CA GLY A 29 -3.59 49.46 0.71
C GLY A 29 -2.26 49.60 1.44
N ILE A 30 -1.30 48.68 1.18
CA ILE A 30 0.10 48.79 1.63
C ILE A 30 1.04 48.47 0.47
N ALA A 31 2.14 49.20 0.41
CA ALA A 31 2.93 49.39 -0.80
C ALA A 31 3.83 48.20 -1.16
N SER A 32 4.15 48.11 -2.45
CA SER A 32 5.10 47.17 -3.02
C SER A 32 6.52 47.40 -2.47
N SER A 33 7.19 46.32 -2.06
CA SER A 33 8.65 46.24 -2.09
C SER A 33 9.10 44.83 -2.49
N SER A 34 9.57 44.72 -3.72
CA SER A 34 10.08 43.48 -4.30
C SER A 34 11.49 43.19 -3.77
N SER A 35 11.60 42.24 -2.84
CA SER A 35 12.89 41.63 -2.46
C SER A 35 12.95 40.19 -2.92
N SER A 36 13.73 39.94 -3.97
CA SER A 36 13.95 38.63 -4.56
C SER A 36 14.84 37.76 -3.68
N LEU A 37 14.26 37.16 -2.63
CA LEU A 37 14.92 36.15 -1.80
C LEU A 37 15.15 34.85 -2.58
N SER A 38 16.22 34.86 -3.39
CA SER A 38 16.79 33.69 -4.03
C SER A 38 17.27 32.71 -2.95
N ARG A 39 16.40 31.76 -2.57
CA ARG A 39 16.70 30.72 -1.59
C ARG A 39 17.60 29.68 -2.25
N ARG A 40 18.89 30.01 -2.37
CA ARG A 40 19.94 29.18 -2.98
C ARG A 40 19.97 27.79 -2.34
N ARG A 41 19.40 26.79 -3.01
CA ARG A 41 19.53 25.37 -2.66
C ARG A 41 21.03 25.03 -2.64
N LYS A 42 21.59 24.82 -1.44
CA LYS A 42 22.86 24.10 -1.29
C LYS A 42 22.55 22.60 -1.31
N SER A 43 22.77 21.98 -2.46
CA SER A 43 22.82 20.52 -2.57
C SER A 43 24.11 20.00 -1.93
N SER A 44 24.05 19.65 -0.64
CA SER A 44 25.07 18.84 0.00
C SER A 44 24.70 17.37 -0.19
N SER A 45 25.30 16.75 -1.21
CA SER A 45 25.21 15.31 -1.46
C SER A 45 26.10 14.56 -0.47
N SER A 46 25.53 14.14 0.65
CA SER A 46 26.13 13.18 1.57
C SER A 46 25.14 12.05 1.82
N SER A 47 25.01 11.16 0.83
CA SER A 47 24.25 9.92 0.94
C SER A 47 25.05 8.90 1.76
N SER A 48 25.22 9.18 3.05
CA SER A 48 25.65 8.19 4.03
C SER A 48 24.48 7.24 4.28
N PHE A 49 24.30 6.29 3.37
CA PHE A 49 23.42 5.15 3.60
C PHE A 49 24.02 4.38 4.78
N ALA A 50 23.32 4.35 5.92
CA ALA A 50 23.77 3.57 7.05
C ALA A 50 23.79 2.10 6.62
N GLU A 51 24.93 1.42 6.77
CA GLU A 51 25.00 0.00 6.45
C GLU A 51 24.06 -0.79 7.38
N PRO A 52 23.37 -1.83 6.89
CA PRO A 52 22.52 -2.67 7.72
C PRO A 52 23.36 -3.30 8.84
N ILE A 53 22.89 -3.18 10.08
CA ILE A 53 23.50 -3.89 11.21
C ILE A 53 23.39 -5.40 10.91
N PRO A 54 24.51 -6.14 10.84
CA PRO A 54 24.46 -7.58 10.63
C PRO A 54 23.83 -8.23 11.85
N PHE A 55 22.66 -8.83 11.67
CA PHE A 55 22.10 -9.74 12.66
C PHE A 55 22.99 -10.99 12.74
N PRO A 56 23.22 -11.55 13.95
CA PRO A 56 24.00 -12.77 14.08
C PRO A 56 23.38 -13.92 13.25
N SER A 57 24.09 -14.37 12.22
CA SER A 57 23.87 -15.70 11.65
C SER A 57 24.24 -16.75 12.70
N GLU A 58 23.72 -17.96 12.55
CA GLU A 58 24.05 -19.11 13.40
C GLU A 58 23.56 -19.04 14.87
N ALA A 59 22.33 -18.55 15.09
CA ALA A 59 21.49 -19.17 16.11
C ALA A 59 20.57 -20.19 15.43
N ALA A 60 20.76 -21.48 15.73
CA ALA A 60 19.81 -22.52 15.32
C ALA A 60 18.40 -22.10 15.76
N ALA A 61 17.41 -22.28 14.88
CA ALA A 61 16.02 -21.90 15.16
C ALA A 61 15.64 -22.42 16.55
N PRO A 62 15.29 -21.55 17.53
CA PRO A 62 15.14 -21.98 18.90
C PRO A 62 14.05 -23.04 18.93
N SER A 63 14.45 -24.27 19.26
CA SER A 63 13.53 -25.35 19.58
C SER A 63 12.58 -24.79 20.63
N ARG A 64 11.27 -24.78 20.31
CA ARG A 64 10.23 -24.25 21.20
C ARG A 64 10.54 -24.73 22.62
N PRO A 65 10.82 -23.83 23.58
CA PRO A 65 11.13 -24.29 24.92
C PRO A 65 9.92 -25.06 25.44
N ASP A 66 10.15 -26.27 25.97
CA ASP A 66 9.11 -27.06 26.62
C ASP A 66 8.50 -26.21 27.73
N ARG A 67 7.29 -25.71 27.47
CA ARG A 67 6.62 -24.68 28.29
C ARG A 67 6.01 -25.36 29.52
N ASN A 68 6.86 -25.77 30.44
CA ASN A 68 6.48 -26.55 31.61
C ASN A 68 5.68 -25.69 32.61
N GLU A 69 4.36 -25.85 32.57
CA GLU A 69 3.39 -25.71 33.65
C GLU A 69 3.61 -24.60 34.71
N SER A 70 3.15 -23.37 34.41
CA SER A 70 2.70 -22.45 35.46
C SER A 70 1.47 -21.67 34.98
N SER A 71 0.34 -21.91 35.65
CA SER A 71 -0.99 -21.60 35.11
C SER A 71 -1.31 -20.10 35.04
N SER A 72 -1.43 -19.59 33.82
CA SER A 72 -2.30 -18.47 33.46
C SER A 72 -3.14 -18.88 32.26
N THR A 73 -4.28 -19.53 32.53
CA THR A 73 -5.19 -20.04 31.50
C THR A 73 -5.99 -18.90 30.87
N VAL A 74 -5.45 -18.28 29.83
CA VAL A 74 -6.21 -17.40 28.94
C VAL A 74 -7.27 -18.24 28.23
N GLU A 75 -8.52 -18.12 28.67
CA GLU A 75 -9.68 -18.77 28.05
C GLU A 75 -9.92 -18.19 26.64
N PHE A 76 -9.74 -19.01 25.60
CA PHE A 76 -9.93 -18.60 24.22
C PHE A 76 -11.40 -18.67 23.80
N ARG A 77 -12.07 -17.52 23.81
CA ARG A 77 -13.47 -17.39 23.36
C ARG A 77 -13.60 -16.94 21.90
N ASN A 78 -14.59 -17.49 21.20
CA ASN A 78 -14.87 -17.25 19.76
C ASN A 78 -16.29 -16.70 19.49
N ASP A 79 -17.01 -16.34 20.55
CA ASP A 79 -18.46 -16.06 20.58
C ASP A 79 -18.78 -14.57 20.84
N TRP A 80 -17.94 -13.68 20.30
CA TRP A 80 -18.05 -12.23 20.52
C TRP A 80 -19.31 -11.64 19.87
N THR A 81 -20.07 -10.84 20.63
CA THR A 81 -21.16 -10.02 20.07
C THR A 81 -20.65 -8.67 19.56
N LEU A 82 -21.46 -7.99 18.74
CA LEU A 82 -21.13 -6.67 18.20
C LEU A 82 -21.07 -5.61 19.32
N GLU A 83 -21.90 -5.77 20.35
CA GLU A 83 -21.97 -4.89 21.53
C GLU A 83 -20.67 -4.99 22.35
N GLU A 84 -20.19 -6.21 22.63
CA GLU A 84 -18.94 -6.43 23.37
C GLU A 84 -17.73 -5.84 22.65
N VAL A 85 -17.63 -6.02 21.33
CA VAL A 85 -16.58 -5.42 20.50
C VAL A 85 -16.72 -3.90 20.45
N SER A 86 -17.95 -3.37 20.45
CA SER A 86 -18.20 -1.92 20.51
C SER A 86 -17.74 -1.31 21.83
N GLU A 87 -17.93 -2.00 22.95
CA GLU A 87 -17.45 -1.59 24.27
C GLU A 87 -15.91 -1.60 24.35
N LEU A 88 -15.27 -2.66 23.83
CA LEU A 88 -13.81 -2.74 23.73
C LEU A 88 -13.23 -1.59 22.88
N TYR A 89 -13.86 -1.26 21.74
CA TYR A 89 -13.45 -0.14 20.89
C TYR A 89 -13.61 1.23 21.57
N LYS A 90 -14.57 1.38 22.49
CA LYS A 90 -14.83 2.61 23.25
C LYS A 90 -14.01 2.72 24.55
N THR A 91 -13.24 1.69 24.89
CA THR A 91 -12.36 1.69 26.07
C THR A 91 -11.28 2.78 25.94
N PRO A 92 -10.91 3.50 27.02
CA PRO A 92 -9.83 4.48 26.97
C PRO A 92 -8.53 3.87 26.43
N LEU A 93 -7.87 4.56 25.51
CA LEU A 93 -6.76 4.01 24.72
C LEU A 93 -5.63 3.42 25.58
N LEU A 94 -5.26 4.08 26.68
CA LEU A 94 -4.16 3.62 27.54
C LEU A 94 -4.53 2.35 28.32
N ASP A 95 -5.78 2.24 28.78
CA ASP A 95 -6.29 1.05 29.46
C ASP A 95 -6.39 -0.13 28.48
N LEU A 96 -6.81 0.13 27.24
CA LEU A 96 -6.85 -0.86 26.17
C LEU A 96 -5.45 -1.36 25.80
N VAL A 97 -4.46 -0.46 25.68
CA VAL A 97 -3.06 -0.81 25.40
C VAL A 97 -2.45 -1.64 26.55
N PHE A 98 -2.73 -1.26 27.80
CA PHE A 98 -2.28 -2.04 28.96
C PHE A 98 -2.89 -3.45 28.96
N ARG A 99 -4.21 -3.57 28.78
CA ARG A 99 -4.93 -4.86 28.70
C ARG A 99 -4.40 -5.73 27.56
N ALA A 100 -4.15 -5.16 26.39
CA ALA A 100 -3.60 -5.87 25.24
C ALA A 100 -2.17 -6.36 25.51
N ALA A 101 -1.34 -5.56 26.19
CA ALA A 101 0.03 -5.95 26.54
C ALA A 101 0.08 -7.10 27.56
N SER A 102 -0.84 -7.15 28.51
CA SER A 102 -0.97 -8.28 29.46
C SER A 102 -1.30 -9.59 28.73
N VAL A 103 -2.40 -9.61 27.96
CA VAL A 103 -2.82 -10.79 27.17
C VAL A 103 -1.71 -11.23 26.20
N HIS A 104 -1.00 -10.29 25.57
CA HIS A 104 0.10 -10.63 24.67
C HIS A 104 1.25 -11.35 25.38
N ARG A 105 1.60 -10.95 26.61
CA ARG A 105 2.68 -11.58 27.41
C ARG A 105 2.30 -12.96 27.97
N GLU A 106 1.02 -13.19 28.23
CA GLU A 106 0.50 -14.50 28.64
C GLU A 106 0.54 -15.50 27.46
N CYS A 107 0.04 -15.06 26.29
CA CYS A 107 -0.09 -15.88 25.08
C CYS A 107 1.20 -16.04 24.25
N HIS A 108 2.12 -15.07 24.29
CA HIS A 108 3.30 -15.01 23.39
C HIS A 108 4.59 -14.66 24.14
N ASP A 109 5.73 -14.97 23.53
CA ASP A 109 7.03 -14.48 23.99
C ASP A 109 7.20 -13.02 23.57
N PRO A 110 7.25 -12.04 24.50
CA PRO A 110 7.36 -10.63 24.18
C PRO A 110 8.73 -10.24 23.58
N GLY A 111 9.73 -11.13 23.62
CA GLY A 111 11.02 -10.96 22.96
C GLY A 111 11.04 -11.42 21.49
N GLN A 112 9.99 -12.07 21.00
CA GLN A 112 9.94 -12.64 19.64
C GLN A 112 8.97 -11.90 18.71
N VAL A 113 9.40 -11.74 17.46
CA VAL A 113 8.60 -11.14 16.37
C VAL A 113 8.71 -12.03 15.14
N GLN A 114 7.58 -12.37 14.52
CA GLN A 114 7.59 -13.13 13.27
C GLN A 114 8.00 -12.25 12.07
N LYS A 115 9.15 -12.54 11.47
CA LYS A 115 9.60 -11.92 10.21
C LYS A 115 9.07 -12.68 8.99
N CYS A 116 8.33 -11.99 8.13
CA CYS A 116 7.85 -12.46 6.83
C CYS A 116 8.32 -11.51 5.72
N THR A 117 8.53 -12.03 4.51
CA THR A 117 8.85 -11.23 3.31
C THR A 117 7.81 -11.52 2.24
N LEU A 118 7.28 -10.47 1.60
CA LEU A 118 6.26 -10.60 0.55
C LEU A 118 6.82 -10.18 -0.82
N LEU A 119 6.51 -10.95 -1.87
CA LEU A 119 6.77 -10.64 -3.26
C LEU A 119 5.46 -10.53 -4.05
N SER A 120 5.32 -9.46 -4.84
CA SER A 120 4.23 -9.34 -5.80
C SER A 120 4.59 -10.07 -7.09
N VAL A 121 4.20 -11.36 -7.20
CA VAL A 121 4.54 -12.21 -8.35
C VAL A 121 3.83 -11.80 -9.64
N LYS A 122 2.72 -11.06 -9.54
CA LYS A 122 2.01 -10.42 -10.65
C LYS A 122 1.41 -9.11 -10.15
N THR A 123 1.86 -7.98 -10.69
CA THR A 123 1.49 -6.64 -10.22
C THR A 123 0.52 -5.95 -11.19
N GLY A 124 -0.43 -5.19 -10.65
CA GLY A 124 -1.36 -4.35 -11.42
C GLY A 124 -2.38 -5.14 -12.26
N GLY A 125 -3.28 -4.44 -12.94
CA GLY A 125 -4.28 -5.08 -13.81
C GLY A 125 -5.19 -6.07 -13.08
N CYS A 126 -5.56 -5.78 -11.82
CA CYS A 126 -6.61 -6.50 -11.11
C CYS A 126 -7.99 -5.98 -11.54
N PRO A 127 -8.98 -6.83 -11.88
CA PRO A 127 -10.30 -6.37 -12.31
C PRO A 127 -11.19 -5.86 -11.17
N GLU A 128 -10.85 -6.12 -9.90
CA GLU A 128 -11.58 -5.61 -8.74
C GLU A 128 -11.39 -4.09 -8.60
N ASP A 129 -12.42 -3.36 -8.14
CA ASP A 129 -12.45 -1.90 -8.10
C ASP A 129 -12.13 -1.29 -6.73
N CYS A 130 -11.52 -2.09 -5.82
CA CYS A 130 -11.22 -1.73 -4.43
C CYS A 130 -10.64 -0.32 -4.30
N LYS A 131 -11.36 0.59 -3.63
CA LYS A 131 -11.08 2.04 -3.61
C LYS A 131 -9.72 2.43 -3.01
N TYR A 132 -9.08 1.54 -2.26
CA TYR A 132 -7.77 1.72 -1.65
C TYR A 132 -6.61 1.06 -2.43
N CYS A 133 -6.91 0.22 -3.44
CA CYS A 133 -5.91 -0.64 -4.07
C CYS A 133 -5.33 -0.01 -5.35
N SER A 134 -4.03 0.33 -5.32
CA SER A 134 -3.32 0.89 -6.47
C SER A 134 -3.25 -0.04 -7.69
N GLN A 135 -3.43 -1.35 -7.48
CA GLN A 135 -3.31 -2.40 -8.50
C GLN A 135 -4.61 -2.64 -9.30
N SER A 136 -5.71 -1.99 -8.94
CA SER A 136 -6.97 -2.03 -9.69
C SER A 136 -6.80 -1.45 -11.09
N SER A 137 -7.33 -2.12 -12.12
CA SER A 137 -7.35 -1.62 -13.49
C SER A 137 -8.22 -0.36 -13.61
N SER A 138 -9.29 -0.25 -12.82
CA SER A 138 -10.21 0.90 -12.77
C SER A 138 -9.51 2.22 -12.42
N TRP A 139 -8.49 2.17 -11.57
CA TRP A 139 -7.74 3.34 -11.07
C TRP A 139 -6.33 3.46 -11.68
N SER A 140 -6.01 2.62 -12.68
CA SER A 140 -4.65 2.50 -13.24
C SER A 140 -4.09 3.79 -13.84
N LYS A 141 -4.94 4.66 -14.37
CA LYS A 141 -4.55 5.98 -14.91
C LYS A 141 -4.12 6.95 -13.82
N ASP A 142 -4.78 6.91 -12.67
CA ASP A 142 -4.55 7.82 -11.55
C ASP A 142 -3.37 7.35 -10.69
N THR A 143 -3.23 6.03 -10.53
CA THR A 143 -2.18 5.42 -9.70
C THR A 143 -0.86 5.22 -10.43
N GLY A 144 -0.87 5.23 -11.78
CA GLY A 144 0.31 4.97 -12.61
C GLY A 144 0.86 3.54 -12.52
N THR A 145 0.13 2.61 -11.89
CA THR A 145 0.60 1.23 -11.66
C THR A 145 0.68 0.47 -12.97
N LYS A 146 1.90 0.16 -13.40
CA LYS A 146 2.15 -0.65 -14.61
C LYS A 146 1.83 -2.12 -14.31
N ALA A 147 1.01 -2.72 -15.17
CA ALA A 147 0.73 -4.15 -15.10
C ALA A 147 1.98 -4.95 -15.54
N THR A 148 2.41 -5.91 -14.72
CA THR A 148 3.45 -6.87 -15.06
C THR A 148 2.83 -8.26 -15.33
N PRO A 149 3.44 -9.08 -16.20
CA PRO A 149 3.09 -10.49 -16.29
C PRO A 149 3.48 -11.23 -15.00
N LEU A 150 3.02 -12.47 -14.85
CA LEU A 150 3.46 -13.37 -13.80
C LEU A 150 4.96 -13.67 -13.95
N MET A 151 5.74 -13.43 -12.89
CA MET A 151 7.18 -13.72 -12.80
C MET A 151 7.51 -15.18 -13.11
N GLN A 152 8.74 -15.44 -13.54
CA GLN A 152 9.20 -16.82 -13.74
C GLN A 152 9.48 -17.51 -12.40
N VAL A 153 9.35 -18.83 -12.37
CA VAL A 153 9.53 -19.62 -11.12
C VAL A 153 10.92 -19.40 -10.55
N ASP A 154 11.96 -19.39 -11.40
CA ASP A 154 13.35 -19.17 -10.98
C ASP A 154 13.57 -17.79 -10.34
N GLU A 155 12.92 -16.74 -10.86
CA GLU A 155 12.98 -15.38 -10.29
C GLU A 155 12.31 -15.32 -8.90
N VAL A 156 11.22 -16.06 -8.71
CA VAL A 156 10.50 -16.17 -7.44
C VAL A 156 11.30 -17.00 -6.43
N LEU A 157 11.93 -18.10 -6.87
CA LEU A 157 12.79 -18.94 -6.04
C LEU A 157 14.06 -18.21 -5.59
N GLU A 158 14.69 -17.43 -6.48
CA GLU A 158 15.84 -16.59 -6.11
C GLU A 158 15.43 -15.50 -5.11
N SER A 159 14.29 -14.84 -5.35
CA SER A 159 13.73 -13.88 -4.38
C SER A 159 13.41 -14.51 -3.02
N ALA A 160 12.91 -15.76 -3.01
CA ALA A 160 12.65 -16.51 -1.79
C ALA A 160 13.94 -16.93 -1.07
N ARG A 161 14.98 -17.29 -1.82
CA ARG A 161 16.32 -17.59 -1.31
C ARG A 161 16.93 -16.36 -0.63
N LEU A 162 16.94 -15.21 -1.32
CA LEU A 162 17.42 -13.95 -0.76
C LEU A 162 16.62 -13.53 0.48
N ALA A 163 15.31 -13.76 0.50
CA ALA A 163 14.47 -13.52 1.69
C ALA A 163 14.83 -14.44 2.87
N LYS A 164 15.14 -15.72 2.61
CA LYS A 164 15.60 -16.67 3.62
C LYS A 164 16.99 -16.31 4.16
N GLU A 165 17.93 -15.95 3.29
CA GLU A 165 19.27 -15.47 3.66
C GLU A 165 19.20 -14.16 4.47
N ALA A 166 18.23 -13.28 4.17
CA ALA A 166 17.89 -12.13 4.99
C ALA A 166 17.16 -12.47 6.32
N GLY A 167 17.06 -13.75 6.71
CA GLY A 167 16.48 -14.22 7.97
C GLY A 167 14.96 -14.22 8.05
N SER A 168 14.26 -14.28 6.91
CA SER A 168 12.79 -14.36 6.89
C SER A 168 12.30 -15.78 7.17
N THR A 169 11.28 -15.93 8.02
CA THR A 169 10.70 -17.23 8.41
C THR A 169 9.58 -17.70 7.49
N ARG A 170 9.00 -16.79 6.70
CA ARG A 170 7.89 -17.06 5.78
C ARG A 170 8.00 -16.15 4.55
N PHE A 171 7.90 -16.77 3.38
CA PHE A 171 7.82 -16.05 2.10
C PHE A 171 6.36 -16.05 1.63
N CYS A 172 5.84 -14.87 1.29
CA CYS A 172 4.45 -14.66 0.91
C CYS A 172 4.38 -14.23 -0.56
N LEU A 173 3.54 -14.88 -1.36
CA LEU A 173 3.30 -14.52 -2.76
C LEU A 173 1.98 -13.74 -2.89
N GLY A 174 2.02 -12.57 -3.51
CA GLY A 174 0.84 -11.76 -3.84
C GLY A 174 0.61 -11.67 -5.34
N ALA A 175 -0.60 -11.94 -5.82
CA ALA A 175 -0.96 -11.84 -7.23
C ALA A 175 -2.21 -10.96 -7.42
N ALA A 176 -2.15 -10.04 -8.38
CA ALA A 176 -3.25 -9.14 -8.73
C ALA A 176 -4.33 -9.85 -9.61
N TRP A 177 -5.03 -10.83 -9.04
CA TRP A 177 -6.15 -11.56 -9.66
C TRP A 177 -7.32 -11.68 -8.68
N ARG A 178 -8.53 -11.91 -9.20
CA ARG A 178 -9.71 -12.27 -8.37
C ARG A 178 -9.75 -13.75 -7.98
N GLY A 179 -9.26 -14.61 -8.87
CA GLY A 179 -9.35 -16.06 -8.73
C GLY A 179 -8.86 -16.81 -9.96
N THR A 180 -8.81 -18.14 -9.86
CA THR A 180 -8.16 -19.03 -10.83
C THR A 180 -8.82 -19.03 -12.22
N SER A 181 -10.09 -18.63 -12.34
CA SER A 181 -10.77 -18.52 -13.65
C SER A 181 -10.22 -17.40 -14.56
N GLN A 182 -9.48 -16.44 -14.00
CA GLN A 182 -8.87 -15.33 -14.75
C GLN A 182 -7.45 -15.65 -15.24
N VAL A 183 -6.90 -16.79 -14.85
CA VAL A 183 -5.60 -17.30 -15.28
C VAL A 183 -5.78 -18.63 -15.99
N GLY A 184 -5.05 -18.87 -17.07
CA GLY A 184 -5.02 -20.21 -17.66
C GLY A 184 -4.44 -21.22 -16.64
N PRO A 185 -4.86 -22.49 -16.64
CA PRO A 185 -4.45 -23.48 -15.63
C PRO A 185 -2.92 -23.53 -15.46
N ARG A 186 -2.17 -23.50 -16.58
CA ARG A 186 -0.70 -23.44 -16.65
C ARG A 186 -0.04 -22.26 -15.92
N GLN A 187 -0.74 -21.16 -15.68
CA GLN A 187 -0.21 -20.02 -14.92
C GLN A 187 -0.44 -20.18 -13.41
N PHE A 188 -1.53 -20.83 -13.01
CA PHE A 188 -1.80 -21.14 -11.60
C PHE A 188 -0.91 -22.28 -11.10
N GLU A 189 -0.75 -23.33 -11.91
CA GLU A 189 0.16 -24.48 -11.68
C GLU A 189 1.65 -24.09 -11.56
N ARG A 190 2.02 -22.87 -11.94
CA ARG A 190 3.39 -22.33 -11.80
C ARG A 190 3.65 -21.62 -10.46
N VAL A 191 2.63 -21.45 -9.62
CA VAL A 191 2.70 -20.70 -8.35
C VAL A 191 2.56 -21.63 -7.13
N LEU A 192 2.14 -22.88 -7.36
CA LEU A 192 2.01 -23.96 -6.36
C LEU A 192 3.15 -24.96 -6.49
#